data_AF-A0A7C4BV37-F1
#
_entry.id   AF-A0A7C4BV37-F1
#
_cell.length_a   1.000
_cell.length_b   1.000
_cell.length_c   1.000
_cell.angle_alpha   90.00
_cell.angle_beta   90.00
_cell.angle_gamma   90.00
#
_symmetry.space_group_name_H-M   'P 1'
#
loop_
_entity.id
_entity.type
_entity.pdbx_description
1 polymer ?
#
loop_
_entity_poly.entity_id
_entity_poly.type
_entity_poly.pdbx_seq_one_letter_code
_entity_poly.pdbx_strand_id
1 'polypeptide(L)'
;MNMEQLKEFVCLETRKRELDSELKSIAARIDDLEQALVPQFLADGVASMKVGGRTVYLAQDIHASPLNGRGEVIAALKASELGQHVSENYNTQSLKALVREVAEEVRLRCQQQDRLFTEEEVRTALPSPLGGALKVSFVHSLRSRKA
;
A
#
# COMPACT_ATOMS: atom_id res chain seq x y z
N MET A 1 -14.08 20.98 -41.87
CA MET A 1 -13.58 19.87 -41.03
C MET A 1 -12.29 19.37 -41.64
N ASN A 2 -11.20 19.36 -40.87
CA ASN A 2 -9.91 18.91 -41.39
C ASN A 2 -9.88 17.37 -41.38
N MET A 3 -9.92 16.77 -42.58
CA MET A 3 -10.02 15.31 -42.74
C MET A 3 -8.71 14.58 -42.37
N GLU A 4 -7.57 15.26 -42.43
CA GLU A 4 -6.28 14.70 -42.04
C GLU A 4 -6.19 14.58 -40.52
N GLN A 5 -6.56 15.64 -39.80
CA GLN A 5 -6.62 15.63 -38.32
C GLN A 5 -7.60 14.58 -37.81
N LEU A 6 -8.73 14.37 -38.49
CA LEU A 6 -9.70 13.36 -38.09
C LEU A 6 -9.15 11.94 -38.28
N LYS A 7 -8.41 11.67 -39.37
CA LYS A 7 -7.75 10.37 -39.58
C LYS A 7 -6.67 10.12 -38.53
N GLU A 8 -5.84 11.12 -38.23
CA GLU A 8 -4.81 11.02 -37.20
C GLU A 8 -5.42 10.73 -35.83
N PHE A 9 -6.49 11.45 -35.46
CA PHE A 9 -7.22 11.21 -34.21
C PHE A 9 -7.70 9.75 -34.08
N VAL A 10 -8.31 9.20 -35.13
CA VAL A 10 -8.80 7.80 -35.14
C VAL A 10 -7.63 6.80 -35.03
N CYS A 11 -6.52 7.05 -35.73
CA CYS A 11 -5.32 6.21 -35.63
C CYS A 11 -4.75 6.21 -34.21
N LEU A 12 -4.64 7.38 -33.58
CA LEU A 12 -4.15 7.52 -32.20
C LEU A 12 -5.10 6.87 -31.19
N GLU A 13 -6.42 7.03 -31.33
CA GLU A 13 -7.39 6.34 -30.47
C GLU A 13 -7.27 4.82 -30.58
N THR A 14 -7.10 4.30 -31.78
CA THR A 14 -6.95 2.86 -32.01
C THR A 14 -5.66 2.35 -31.37
N ARG A 15 -4.54 3.04 -31.61
CA ARG A 15 -3.24 2.66 -31.02
C ARG A 15 -3.25 2.73 -29.50
N LYS A 16 -3.90 3.76 -28.93
CA LYS A 16 -4.08 3.88 -27.49
C LYS A 16 -4.83 2.68 -26.92
N ARG A 17 -5.95 2.27 -27.55
CA ARG A 17 -6.73 1.10 -27.09
C ARG A 17 -5.94 -0.20 -27.15
N GLU A 18 -5.13 -0.40 -28.19
CA GLU A 18 -4.23 -1.55 -28.31
C GLU A 18 -3.21 -1.58 -27.16
N LEU A 19 -2.51 -0.46 -26.93
CA LEU A 19 -1.52 -0.33 -25.87
C LEU A 19 -2.15 -0.49 -24.48
N ASP A 20 -3.35 0.04 -24.25
CA ASP A 20 -4.09 -0.14 -23.00
C ASP A 20 -4.44 -1.62 -22.77
N SER A 21 -4.79 -2.35 -23.83
CA SER A 21 -5.06 -3.79 -23.75
C SER A 21 -3.79 -4.59 -23.45
N GLU A 22 -2.68 -4.26 -24.12
CA GLU A 22 -1.38 -4.90 -23.88
C GLU A 22 -0.89 -4.62 -22.45
N LEU A 23 -1.00 -3.38 -21.98
CA LEU A 23 -0.65 -2.97 -20.62
C LEU A 23 -1.45 -3.76 -19.58
N LYS A 24 -2.76 -3.94 -19.80
CA LYS A 24 -3.60 -4.76 -18.91
C LYS A 24 -3.16 -6.21 -18.87
N SER A 25 -2.82 -6.79 -20.02
CA SER A 25 -2.33 -8.18 -20.09
C SER A 25 -0.99 -8.35 -19.37
N ILE A 26 -0.06 -7.40 -19.54
CA ILE A 26 1.24 -7.40 -18.85
C ILE A 26 1.04 -7.23 -17.35
N ALA A 27 0.17 -6.31 -16.91
CA ALA A 27 -0.13 -6.10 -15.51
C ALA A 27 -0.70 -7.37 -14.85
N ALA A 28 -1.69 -8.02 -15.48
CA ALA A 28 -2.23 -9.28 -14.97
C ALA A 28 -1.17 -10.36 -14.80
N ARG A 29 -0.26 -10.50 -15.78
CA ARG A 29 0.82 -11.46 -15.71
C ARG A 29 1.87 -11.12 -14.64
N ILE A 30 2.09 -9.83 -14.37
CA ILE A 30 2.93 -9.38 -13.24
C ILE A 30 2.26 -9.77 -11.92
N ASP A 31 0.96 -9.51 -11.77
CA ASP A 31 0.20 -9.84 -10.56
C ASP A 31 0.22 -11.36 -10.30
N ASP A 32 0.03 -12.19 -11.33
CA ASP A 32 0.13 -13.66 -11.23
C ASP A 32 1.51 -14.12 -10.75
N LEU A 33 2.57 -13.52 -11.31
CA LEU A 33 3.96 -13.82 -10.91
C LEU A 33 4.25 -13.34 -9.49
N GLU A 34 3.73 -12.18 -9.09
CA GLU A 34 3.89 -11.65 -7.74
C GLU A 34 3.24 -12.56 -6.70
N GLN A 35 2.02 -13.04 -6.96
CA GLN A 35 1.33 -13.99 -6.09
C GLN A 35 2.13 -15.30 -5.92
N ALA A 36 2.83 -15.74 -6.96
CA ALA A 36 3.66 -16.93 -6.89
C ALA A 36 5.01 -16.68 -6.19
N LEU A 37 5.63 -15.52 -6.40
CA LEU A 37 7.00 -15.23 -5.96
C LEU A 37 7.07 -14.64 -4.54
N VAL A 38 6.08 -13.88 -4.08
CA VAL A 38 6.05 -13.33 -2.70
C VAL A 38 6.18 -14.45 -1.64
N PRO A 39 5.40 -15.55 -1.69
CA PRO A 39 5.56 -16.65 -0.73
C PRO A 39 6.94 -17.29 -0.78
N GLN A 40 7.56 -17.39 -1.96
CA GLN A 40 8.91 -17.94 -2.11
C GLN A 40 9.95 -17.03 -1.44
N PHE A 41 9.89 -15.71 -1.68
CA PHE A 41 10.77 -14.75 -1.00
C PHE A 41 10.65 -14.81 0.51
N LEU A 42 9.42 -14.94 1.03
CA LEU A 42 9.15 -15.10 2.46
C LEU A 42 9.69 -16.43 3.00
N ALA A 43 9.45 -17.54 2.32
CA ALA A 43 9.90 -18.87 2.73
C ALA A 43 11.43 -18.99 2.74
N ASP A 44 12.09 -18.39 1.75
CA ASP A 44 13.54 -18.42 1.59
C ASP A 44 14.25 -17.34 2.44
N GLY A 45 13.51 -16.47 3.12
CA GLY A 45 14.06 -15.36 3.90
C GLY A 45 14.79 -14.31 3.04
N VAL A 46 14.47 -14.22 1.75
CA VAL A 46 15.11 -13.32 0.79
C VAL A 46 14.42 -11.96 0.81
N ALA A 47 15.12 -10.94 1.30
CA ALA A 47 14.61 -9.57 1.29
C ALA A 47 14.74 -8.89 -0.10
N SER A 48 15.80 -9.22 -0.86
CA SER A 48 16.02 -8.66 -2.20
C SER A 48 17.01 -9.48 -3.03
N MET A 49 16.93 -9.35 -4.35
CA MET A 49 17.85 -9.97 -5.31
C MET A 49 18.08 -9.08 -6.53
N LYS A 50 19.24 -9.22 -7.19
CA LYS A 50 19.55 -8.54 -8.46
C LYS A 50 19.32 -9.49 -9.63
N VAL A 51 18.54 -9.06 -10.62
CA VAL A 51 18.23 -9.82 -11.83
C VAL A 51 17.96 -8.87 -12.99
N GLY A 52 18.54 -9.15 -14.17
CA GLY A 52 18.28 -8.37 -15.40
C GLY A 52 18.56 -6.86 -15.27
N GLY A 53 19.60 -6.47 -14.52
CA GLY A 53 19.94 -5.05 -14.29
C GLY A 53 18.96 -4.31 -13.37
N ARG A 54 18.11 -5.02 -12.64
CA ARG A 54 17.18 -4.47 -11.65
C ARG A 54 17.39 -5.13 -10.29
N THR A 55 17.10 -4.39 -9.23
CA THR A 55 16.96 -4.96 -7.89
C THR A 55 15.48 -5.21 -7.64
N VAL A 56 15.10 -6.48 -7.46
CA VAL A 56 13.78 -6.92 -7.03
C VAL A 56 13.82 -7.09 -5.52
N TYR A 57 12.87 -6.54 -4.80
CA TYR A 57 12.84 -6.57 -3.34
C TYR A 57 11.43 -6.77 -2.81
N LEU A 58 11.34 -7.42 -1.66
CA LEU A 58 10.10 -7.57 -0.91
C LEU A 58 9.83 -6.26 -0.19
N ALA A 59 8.73 -5.61 -0.56
CA ALA A 59 8.20 -4.46 0.15
C ALA A 59 7.10 -4.94 1.10
N GLN A 60 7.01 -4.32 2.27
CA GLN A 60 5.90 -4.50 3.20
C GLN A 60 5.10 -3.20 3.22
N ASP A 61 3.85 -3.27 2.82
CA ASP A 61 2.89 -2.18 2.90
C ASP A 61 1.99 -2.37 4.12
N ILE A 62 1.74 -1.27 4.82
CA ILE A 62 0.86 -1.25 5.98
C ILE A 62 -0.50 -0.73 5.56
N HIS A 63 -1.52 -1.54 5.84
CA HIS A 63 -2.91 -1.27 5.57
C HIS A 63 -3.67 -1.11 6.87
N ALA A 64 -4.55 -0.11 6.91
CA ALA A 64 -5.49 0.11 8.00
C ALA A 64 -6.89 0.09 7.44
N SER A 65 -7.76 -0.73 8.03
CA SER A 65 -9.18 -0.81 7.69
C SER A 65 -10.04 -0.76 8.95
N PRO A 66 -11.23 -0.15 8.90
CA PRO A 66 -12.16 -0.17 10.03
C PRO A 66 -12.55 -1.59 10.44
N LEU A 67 -12.66 -1.86 11.73
CA LEU A 67 -13.16 -3.15 12.25
C LEU A 67 -14.69 -3.27 12.10
N ASN A 68 -15.43 -2.32 12.67
CA ASN A 68 -16.90 -2.33 12.71
C ASN A 68 -17.52 -1.22 11.83
N GLY A 69 -16.74 -0.73 10.87
CA GLY A 69 -17.16 0.32 9.94
C GLY A 69 -16.69 1.72 10.32
N ARG A 70 -16.98 2.65 9.42
CA ARG A 70 -16.37 3.99 9.40
C ARG A 70 -16.78 4.86 10.60
N GLY A 71 -17.99 4.66 11.13
CA GLY A 71 -18.54 5.45 12.23
C GLY A 71 -17.72 5.32 13.51
N GLU A 72 -17.30 4.10 13.86
CA GLU A 72 -16.47 3.86 15.04
C GLU A 72 -15.07 4.46 14.89
N VAL A 73 -14.49 4.43 13.68
CA VAL A 73 -13.21 5.09 13.42
C VAL A 73 -13.33 6.60 13.56
N ILE A 74 -14.43 7.21 13.09
CA ILE A 74 -14.68 8.65 13.28
C ILE A 74 -14.84 8.97 14.77
N ALA A 75 -15.63 8.20 15.50
CA ALA A 75 -15.81 8.38 16.94
C ALA A 75 -14.48 8.25 17.68
N ALA A 76 -13.67 7.26 17.31
CA ALA A 76 -12.37 7.03 17.91
C ALA A 76 -11.36 8.15 17.58
N LEU A 77 -11.34 8.63 16.34
CA LEU A 77 -10.52 9.77 15.95
C LEU A 77 -10.91 11.04 16.73
N LYS A 78 -12.21 11.31 16.88
CA LYS A 78 -12.72 12.45 17.66
C LYS A 78 -12.40 12.35 19.16
N ALA A 79 -12.44 11.15 19.71
CA ALA A 79 -12.13 10.88 21.11
C ALA A 79 -10.63 10.82 21.39
N SER A 80 -9.80 10.61 20.36
CA SER A 80 -8.34 10.66 20.47
C SER A 80 -7.83 12.09 20.48
N GLU A 81 -6.55 12.26 20.83
CA GLU A 81 -5.84 13.55 20.80
C GLU A 81 -5.82 14.21 19.41
N LEU A 82 -6.15 13.44 18.35
CA LEU A 82 -6.24 13.89 16.97
C LEU A 82 -7.60 14.52 16.62
N GLY A 83 -8.56 14.53 17.56
CA GLY A 83 -9.92 15.03 17.34
C GLY A 83 -9.98 16.50 16.88
N GLN A 84 -8.97 17.31 17.23
CA GLN A 84 -8.86 18.70 16.77
C GLN A 84 -8.56 18.81 15.25
N HIS A 85 -8.02 17.75 14.64
CA HIS A 85 -7.61 17.71 13.24
C HIS A 85 -8.60 16.98 12.33
N VAL A 86 -9.65 16.36 12.90
CA VAL A 86 -10.63 15.57 12.14
C VAL A 86 -11.94 16.34 12.09
N SER A 87 -12.18 17.03 10.97
CA SER A 87 -13.52 17.46 10.58
C SER A 87 -14.43 16.23 10.50
N GLU A 88 -15.76 16.40 10.52
CA GLU A 88 -16.80 15.35 10.72
C GLU A 88 -16.63 14.03 9.95
N ASN A 89 -15.74 13.98 8.96
CA ASN A 89 -15.33 12.83 8.19
C ASN A 89 -13.79 12.81 7.98
N TYR A 90 -13.15 11.63 7.99
CA TYR A 90 -11.69 11.51 7.75
C TYR A 90 -11.37 11.13 6.30
N ASN A 91 -10.31 11.66 5.69
CA ASN A 91 -9.84 11.10 4.42
C ASN A 91 -9.08 9.79 4.70
N THR A 92 -9.40 8.71 3.98
CA THR A 92 -8.69 7.41 4.05
C THR A 92 -7.19 7.55 3.83
N GLN A 93 -6.76 8.50 3.00
CA GLN A 93 -5.34 8.79 2.77
C GLN A 93 -4.66 9.39 4.02
N SER A 94 -5.33 10.30 4.72
CA SER A 94 -4.81 10.88 5.97
C SER A 94 -4.70 9.82 7.06
N LEU A 95 -5.70 8.94 7.17
CA LEU A 95 -5.64 7.81 8.11
C LEU A 95 -4.49 6.87 7.78
N LYS A 96 -4.29 6.55 6.49
CA LYS A 96 -3.19 5.70 6.04
C LYS A 96 -1.83 6.33 6.33
N ALA A 97 -1.70 7.64 6.16
CA ALA A 97 -0.48 8.38 6.48
C ALA A 97 -0.16 8.31 7.97
N LEU A 98 -1.15 8.60 8.84
CA LEU A 98 -1.00 8.49 10.29
C LEU A 98 -0.55 7.10 10.73
N VAL A 99 -1.22 6.05 10.23
CA VAL A 99 -0.88 4.67 10.61
C VAL A 99 0.53 4.30 10.14
N ARG A 100 0.96 4.79 8.97
CA ARG A 100 2.33 4.57 8.48
C ARG A 100 3.38 5.29 9.32
N GLU A 101 3.10 6.52 9.75
CA GLU A 101 3.98 7.29 10.61
C GLU A 101 4.20 6.57 11.95
N VAL A 102 3.11 6.20 12.63
CA VAL A 102 3.16 5.41 13.87
C VAL A 102 3.90 4.09 13.65
N ALA A 103 3.66 3.42 12.53
CA ALA A 103 4.31 2.17 12.24
C ALA A 103 5.82 2.29 12.03
N GLU A 104 6.32 3.35 11.40
CA GLU A 104 7.76 3.57 11.25
C GLU A 104 8.42 3.88 12.61
N GLU A 105 7.76 4.64 13.49
CA GLU A 105 8.24 4.86 14.85
C GLU A 105 8.34 3.54 15.65
N VAL A 106 7.29 2.72 15.56
CA VAL A 106 7.25 1.39 16.19
C VAL A 106 8.35 0.50 15.62
N ARG A 107 8.54 0.51 14.29
CA ARG A 107 9.59 -0.27 13.64
C ARG A 107 10.98 0.10 14.15
N LEU A 108 11.29 1.39 14.25
CA LEU A 108 12.55 1.87 14.79
C LEU A 108 12.74 1.43 16.25
N ARG A 109 11.68 1.52 17.07
CA ARG A 109 11.70 1.09 18.47
C ARG A 109 11.91 -0.42 18.60
N CYS A 110 11.20 -1.23 17.82
CA CYS A 110 11.35 -2.68 17.77
C CYS A 110 12.78 -3.05 17.39
N GLN A 111 13.37 -2.38 16.39
CA GLN A 111 14.75 -2.61 15.96
C GLN A 111 15.76 -2.28 17.08
N GLN A 112 15.58 -1.17 17.80
CA GLN A 112 16.44 -0.79 18.93
C GLN A 112 16.36 -1.78 20.10
N GLN A 113 15.20 -2.42 20.28
CA GLN A 113 14.92 -3.37 21.36
C GLN A 113 15.14 -4.83 20.95
N ASP A 114 15.61 -5.09 19.74
CA ASP A 114 15.74 -6.44 19.15
C ASP A 114 14.43 -7.26 19.24
N ARG A 115 13.30 -6.60 18.98
CA ARG A 115 11.95 -7.18 19.00
C ARG A 115 11.38 -7.31 17.60
N LEU A 116 10.48 -8.28 17.44
CA LEU A 116 9.74 -8.47 16.20
C LEU A 116 8.78 -7.30 15.95
N PHE A 117 8.85 -6.74 14.75
CA PHE A 117 7.91 -5.74 14.28
C PHE A 117 6.64 -6.44 13.75
N THR A 118 5.52 -6.29 14.46
CA THR A 118 4.26 -6.99 14.16
C THR A 118 3.09 -6.02 14.02
N GLU A 119 2.00 -6.49 13.40
CA GLU A 119 0.74 -5.74 13.27
C GLU A 119 0.19 -5.29 14.62
N GLU A 120 0.36 -6.13 15.66
CA GLU A 120 -0.09 -5.84 17.01
C GLU A 120 0.69 -4.68 17.64
N GLU A 121 2.01 -4.64 17.47
CA GLU A 121 2.84 -3.55 17.99
C GLU A 121 2.41 -2.20 17.38
N VAL A 122 2.09 -2.18 16.08
CA VAL A 122 1.54 -0.98 15.42
C VAL A 122 0.16 -0.64 15.98
N ARG A 123 -0.72 -1.64 16.12
CA ARG A 123 -2.09 -1.43 16.63
C ARG A 123 -2.10 -0.87 18.06
N THR A 124 -1.26 -1.39 18.95
CA THR A 124 -1.16 -0.94 20.34
C THR A 124 -0.53 0.46 20.45
N ALA A 125 0.34 0.84 19.51
CA ALA A 125 0.95 2.17 19.49
C ALA A 125 0.04 3.27 18.96
N LEU A 126 -1.06 2.92 18.28
CA LEU A 126 -2.04 3.91 17.85
C LEU A 126 -2.71 4.57 19.06
N PRO A 127 -3.03 5.89 18.99
CA PRO A 127 -3.70 6.59 20.08
C PRO A 127 -4.99 5.90 20.51
N SER A 128 -5.23 5.75 21.81
CA SER A 128 -6.53 5.25 22.28
C SER A 128 -7.62 6.28 21.98
N PRO A 129 -8.82 5.89 21.50
CA PRO A 129 -9.29 4.52 21.26
C PRO A 129 -9.11 4.01 19.81
N LEU A 130 -8.34 4.69 18.97
CA LEU A 130 -8.18 4.39 17.54
C LEU A 130 -7.65 2.96 17.26
N GLY A 131 -6.69 2.48 18.05
CA GLY A 131 -6.17 1.10 17.90
C GLY A 131 -7.22 0.01 18.09
N GLY A 132 -8.31 0.30 18.84
CA GLY A 132 -9.45 -0.61 19.01
C GLY A 132 -10.47 -0.55 17.88
N ALA A 133 -10.44 0.50 17.06
CA ALA A 133 -11.38 0.68 15.95
C ALA A 133 -10.81 0.23 14.59
N LEU A 134 -9.50 -0.06 14.53
CA LEU A 134 -8.78 -0.41 13.30
C LEU A 134 -8.20 -1.82 13.33
N LYS A 135 -8.30 -2.46 12.17
CA LYS A 135 -7.48 -3.61 11.79
C LYS A 135 -6.25 -3.10 11.07
N VAL A 136 -5.07 -3.48 11.56
CA VAL A 136 -3.79 -3.26 10.87
C VAL A 136 -3.41 -4.55 10.16
N SER A 137 -2.93 -4.45 8.92
CA SER A 137 -2.47 -5.60 8.15
C SER A 137 -1.20 -5.27 7.38
N PHE A 138 -0.25 -6.20 7.37
CA PHE A 138 0.99 -6.14 6.61
C PHE A 138 0.83 -6.94 5.34
N VAL A 139 0.91 -6.25 4.20
CA VAL A 139 0.80 -6.86 2.88
C VAL A 139 2.17 -6.82 2.22
N HIS A 140 2.65 -7.96 1.77
CA HIS A 140 3.93 -8.04 1.08
C HIS A 140 3.71 -7.94 -0.44
N SER A 141 4.53 -7.13 -1.09
CA SER A 141 4.55 -6.96 -2.55
C SER A 141 5.98 -7.05 -3.08
N LEU A 142 6.14 -7.47 -4.32
CA LEU A 142 7.42 -7.39 -5.02
C LEU A 142 7.52 -6.08 -5.78
N ARG A 143 8.60 -5.35 -5.52
CA ARG A 143 8.92 -4.12 -6.22
C ARG A 143 10.25 -4.26 -6.92
N SER A 144 10.40 -3.55 -8.03
CA SER A 144 11.68 -3.51 -8.76
C SER A 144 12.14 -2.08 -9.00
N ARG A 145 13.41 -1.82 -8.74
CA ARG A 145 14.09 -0.56 -9.08
C ARG A 145 15.28 -0.81 -9.99
N LYS A 146 15.67 0.21 -10.75
CA LYS A 146 16.94 0.16 -11.51
C LYS A 146 18.08 -0.11 -10.52
N ALA A 147 18.96 -1.05 -10.87
CA ALA A 147 20.08 -1.44 -10.03
C ALA A 147 21.16 -0.35 -9.96
#